data_AF-A0A2H6JUE6-F1
#
_entry.id   AF-A0A2H6JUE6-F1
#
_cell.length_a   1.000
_cell.length_b   1.000
_cell.length_c   1.000
_cell.angle_alpha   90.00
_cell.angle_beta   90.00
_cell.angle_gamma   90.00
#
_symmetry.space_group_name_H-M   'P 1'
#
loop_
_entity.id
_entity.type
_entity.pdbx_description
1 polymer ?
#
loop_
_entity_poly.entity_id
_entity_poly.type
_entity_poly.pdbx_seq_one_letter_code
_entity_poly.pdbx_strand_id
1 'polypeptide(L)'
;MNLLNVAIIVLALNVPFGYWRANTRRFSRQWFLSVHIPVPIVIAFRIFAGFGWRLITFPVLIGAFFLGQLLGGKLHSWSIRYTKAPGSSCIFRDMMKITDIFRPKK
;
A
#
# COMPACT_ATOMS: atom_id res chain seq x y z
N MET A 1 -21.78 2.20 7.03
CA MET A 1 -20.41 2.76 7.02
C MET A 1 -20.34 3.93 6.05
N ASN A 2 -19.68 5.03 6.40
CA ASN A 2 -19.53 6.16 5.48
C ASN A 2 -18.54 5.82 4.36
N LEU A 3 -18.77 6.36 3.16
CA LEU A 3 -17.91 6.16 1.98
C LEU A 3 -16.45 6.53 2.28
N LEU A 4 -16.25 7.62 3.01
CA LEU A 4 -14.93 8.11 3.41
C LEU A 4 -14.17 7.08 4.25
N ASN A 5 -14.85 6.42 5.21
CA ASN A 5 -14.21 5.43 6.08
C ASN A 5 -13.70 4.24 5.26
N VAL A 6 -14.51 3.77 4.30
CA VAL A 6 -14.10 2.67 3.43
C VAL A 6 -12.98 3.10 2.48
N ALA A 7 -13.02 4.32 1.95
CA ALA A 7 -11.93 4.86 1.15
C ALA A 7 -10.61 4.96 1.95
N ILE A 8 -10.66 5.41 3.21
CA ILE A 8 -9.49 5.47 4.10
C ILE A 8 -8.95 4.07 4.38
N ILE A 9 -9.81 3.09 4.67
CA ILE A 9 -9.41 1.70 4.89
C ILE A 9 -8.75 1.14 3.63
N VAL A 10 -9.36 1.33 2.45
CA VAL A 10 -8.80 0.89 1.17
C VAL A 10 -7.45 1.54 0.90
N LEU A 11 -7.31 2.83 1.16
CA LEU A 11 -6.04 3.55 1.01
C LEU A 11 -4.98 2.97 1.95
N ALA A 12 -5.27 2.87 3.25
CA ALA A 12 -4.37 2.35 4.26
C ALA A 12 -3.93 0.91 3.96
N LEU A 13 -4.86 0.08 3.50
CA LEU A 13 -4.59 -1.29 3.10
C LEU A 13 -3.71 -1.35 1.86
N ASN A 14 -3.88 -0.44 0.90
CA ASN A 14 -3.07 -0.39 -0.33
C ASN A 14 -1.64 0.17 -0.15
N VAL A 15 -1.37 0.94 0.91
CA VAL A 15 0.00 1.46 1.20
C VAL A 15 1.04 0.33 1.32
N PRO A 16 0.88 -0.70 2.17
CA PRO A 16 1.84 -1.79 2.27
C PRO A 16 1.98 -2.60 0.99
N PHE A 17 0.90 -2.82 0.24
CA PHE A 17 0.98 -3.50 -1.06
C PHE A 17 1.69 -2.66 -2.12
N GLY A 18 1.48 -1.34 -2.13
CA GLY A 18 2.21 -0.41 -2.98
C GLY A 18 3.71 -0.38 -2.68
N TYR A 19 4.06 -0.49 -1.39
CA TYR A 19 5.44 -0.60 -0.94
C TYR A 19 6.08 -1.91 -1.39
N TRP A 20 5.38 -3.03 -1.18
CA TRP A 20 5.84 -4.33 -1.63
C TRP A 20 6.03 -4.38 -3.15
N ARG A 21 5.08 -3.84 -3.92
CA ARG A 21 5.15 -3.74 -5.38
C ARG A 21 6.42 -3.01 -5.84
N ALA A 22 6.81 -1.93 -5.17
CA ALA A 22 7.98 -1.15 -5.53
C ALA A 22 9.31 -1.90 -5.28
N ASN A 23 9.34 -2.83 -4.32
CA ASN A 23 10.51 -3.67 -4.07
C ASN A 23 10.66 -4.83 -5.07
N THR A 24 9.56 -5.28 -5.67
CA THR A 24 9.55 -6.46 -6.55
C THR A 24 9.90 -6.10 -8.00
N ARG A 25 10.57 -7.02 -8.71
CA ARG A 25 10.84 -6.86 -10.15
C ARG A 25 9.52 -6.87 -10.93
N ARG A 26 9.34 -5.89 -11.83
CA ARG A 26 8.17 -5.83 -12.73
C ARG A 26 8.01 -7.15 -13.50
N PHE A 27 6.78 -7.63 -13.63
CA PHE A 27 6.43 -8.93 -14.24
C PHE A 27 6.91 -10.19 -13.50
N SER A 28 7.37 -10.07 -12.25
CA SER A 28 7.57 -11.25 -11.40
C SER A 28 6.26 -11.76 -10.80
N ARG A 29 6.24 -13.03 -10.35
CA ARG A 29 5.10 -13.61 -9.62
C ARG A 29 4.73 -12.78 -8.38
N GLN A 30 5.72 -12.23 -7.68
CA GLN A 30 5.52 -11.38 -6.52
C GLN A 30 4.89 -10.03 -6.89
N TRP A 31 5.32 -9.42 -8.00
CA TRP A 31 4.71 -8.19 -8.51
C TRP A 31 3.23 -8.42 -8.88
N PHE A 32 2.94 -9.53 -9.56
CA PHE A 32 1.57 -9.91 -9.89
C PHE A 32 0.69 -10.03 -8.63
N LEU A 33 1.17 -10.74 -7.60
CA LEU A 33 0.47 -10.89 -6.32
C LEU A 33 0.27 -9.55 -5.60
N SER A 34 1.27 -8.67 -5.61
CA SER A 34 1.18 -7.35 -4.95
C SER A 34 0.12 -6.42 -5.57
N VAL A 35 -0.22 -6.63 -6.85
CA VAL A 35 -1.26 -5.88 -7.56
C VAL A 35 -2.61 -6.59 -7.46
N HIS A 36 -2.62 -7.92 -7.55
CA HIS A 36 -3.85 -8.71 -7.63
C HIS A 36 -4.41 -9.12 -6.27
N ILE A 37 -3.66 -9.17 -5.17
CA ILE A 37 -4.22 -9.46 -3.84
C ILE A 37 -5.09 -8.30 -3.32
N PRO A 38 -4.67 -7.03 -3.48
CA PRO A 38 -5.48 -5.88 -3.04
C PRO A 38 -6.84 -5.79 -3.74
N VAL A 39 -6.94 -6.15 -5.01
CA VAL A 39 -8.17 -5.99 -5.80
C VAL A 39 -9.34 -6.83 -5.26
N PRO A 40 -9.22 -8.17 -5.06
CA PRO A 40 -10.20 -9.01 -4.39
C PRO A 40 -10.53 -8.55 -2.97
N ILE A 41 -9.54 -8.06 -2.20
CA ILE A 41 -9.79 -7.55 -0.85
C ILE A 41 -10.71 -6.33 -0.89
N VAL A 42 -10.48 -5.39 -1.81
CA VAL A 42 -11.34 -4.21 -2.00
C VAL A 42 -12.73 -4.60 -2.48
N ILE A 43 -12.83 -5.58 -3.38
CA ILE A 43 -14.11 -6.12 -3.85
C ILE A 43 -14.88 -6.76 -2.68
N ALA A 44 -14.22 -7.58 -1.86
CA ALA A 44 -14.81 -8.19 -0.68
C ALA A 44 -15.28 -7.11 0.31
N PHE A 45 -14.44 -6.13 0.63
CA PHE A 45 -14.81 -5.01 1.50
C PHE A 45 -16.03 -4.24 1.00
N ARG A 46 -16.16 -4.08 -0.32
CA ARG A 46 -17.31 -3.43 -0.94
C ARG A 46 -18.59 -4.24 -0.74
N ILE A 47 -18.54 -5.56 -0.93
CA ILE A 47 -19.67 -6.45 -0.71
C ILE A 47 -20.09 -6.42 0.77
N PHE A 48 -19.13 -6.52 1.70
CA PHE A 48 -19.39 -6.46 3.14
C PHE A 48 -19.92 -5.09 3.60
N ALA A 49 -19.47 -4.00 2.99
CA ALA A 49 -19.93 -2.66 3.34
C ALA A 49 -21.37 -2.35 2.85
N GLY A 50 -21.98 -3.24 2.07
CA GLY A 50 -23.35 -3.06 1.56
C GLY A 50 -23.47 -1.91 0.56
N PHE A 51 -22.35 -1.41 0.02
CA PHE A 51 -22.38 -0.46 -1.10
C PHE A 51 -22.80 -1.24 -2.34
N GLY A 52 -24.11 -1.30 -2.62
CA GLY A 52 -24.67 -1.92 -3.82
C GLY A 52 -24.17 -1.29 -5.14
N TRP A 53 -25.02 -1.25 -6.17
CA TRP A 53 -24.69 -0.68 -7.49
C TRP A 53 -24.57 0.86 -7.51
N ARG A 54 -24.10 1.49 -6.42
CA ARG A 54 -23.80 2.94 -6.41
C ARG A 54 -22.53 3.19 -7.20
N LEU A 55 -22.69 3.49 -8.49
CA LEU A 55 -21.59 3.78 -9.42
C LEU A 55 -20.65 4.88 -8.91
N ILE A 56 -21.17 5.83 -8.10
CA ILE A 56 -20.39 6.94 -7.55
C ILE A 56 -19.28 6.49 -6.58
N THR A 57 -19.40 5.31 -5.97
CA THR A 57 -18.37 4.81 -5.04
C THR A 57 -17.17 4.21 -5.77
N PHE A 58 -17.33 3.81 -7.03
CA PHE A 58 -16.24 3.21 -7.80
C PHE A 58 -15.09 4.17 -8.08
N PRO A 59 -15.29 5.38 -8.64
CA PRO A 59 -14.18 6.30 -8.88
C PRO A 59 -13.44 6.67 -7.60
N VAL A 60 -14.17 6.82 -6.48
CA VAL A 60 -13.60 7.16 -5.18
C VAL A 60 -12.72 6.02 -4.64
N LEU A 61 -13.22 4.77 -4.67
CA LEU A 61 -12.48 3.61 -4.20
C LEU A 61 -11.28 3.28 -5.10
N ILE A 62 -11.46 3.40 -6.42
CA ILE A 62 -10.39 3.23 -7.40
C ILE A 62 -9.32 4.32 -7.21
N GLY A 63 -9.73 5.57 -7.02
CA GLY A 63 -8.83 6.67 -6.71
C GLY A 63 -8.04 6.42 -5.42
N ALA A 64 -8.72 6.01 -4.34
CA ALA A 64 -8.08 5.66 -3.07
C ALA A 64 -7.11 4.47 -3.20
N PHE A 65 -7.47 3.47 -4.01
CA PHE A 65 -6.63 2.31 -4.33
C PHE A 65 -5.32 2.74 -5.01
N PHE A 66 -5.42 3.50 -6.10
CA PHE A 66 -4.26 3.99 -6.83
C PHE A 66 -3.41 4.93 -5.98
N LEU A 67 -4.03 5.82 -5.19
CA LEU A 67 -3.32 6.69 -4.27
C LEU A 67 -2.54 5.88 -3.22
N GLY A 68 -3.14 4.86 -2.62
CA GLY A 68 -2.45 3.98 -1.67
C GLY A 68 -1.26 3.25 -2.31
N GLN A 69 -1.45 2.69 -3.52
CA GLN A 69 -0.39 2.03 -4.29
C GLN A 69 0.77 2.95 -4.66
N LEU A 70 0.48 4.21 -4.99
CA LEU A 70 1.47 5.24 -5.32
C LEU A 70 2.22 5.72 -4.08
N LEU A 71 1.49 6.00 -2.99
CA LEU A 71 2.06 6.41 -1.71
C LEU A 71 2.99 5.34 -1.15
N GLY A 72 2.58 4.07 -1.18
CA GLY A 72 3.42 2.94 -0.79
C GLY A 72 4.72 2.85 -1.57
N GLY A 73 4.66 3.00 -2.91
CA GLY A 73 5.86 2.97 -3.74
C GLY A 73 6.79 4.17 -3.54
N LYS A 74 6.21 5.36 -3.29
CA LYS A 74 6.97 6.57 -2.97
C LYS A 74 7.66 6.44 -1.61
N LEU A 75 6.98 5.84 -0.63
CA LEU A 75 7.53 5.56 0.70
C LEU A 75 8.72 4.59 0.62
N HIS A 76 8.64 3.55 -0.20
CA HIS A 76 9.75 2.62 -0.45
C HIS A 76 10.96 3.31 -1.08
N SER A 77 10.71 4.09 -2.13
CA SER A 77 11.76 4.86 -2.81
C SER A 77 12.43 5.87 -1.88
N TRP A 78 11.63 6.53 -1.03
CA TRP A 78 12.12 7.46 -0.02
C TRP A 78 12.95 6.73 1.05
N SER A 79 12.47 5.59 1.54
CA SER A 79 13.17 4.81 2.56
C SER A 79 14.53 4.29 2.08
N ILE A 80 14.62 3.77 0.85
CA ILE A 80 15.89 3.34 0.24
C ILE A 80 16.86 4.52 0.13
N ARG A 81 16.36 5.67 -0.35
CA ARG A 81 17.19 6.89 -0.46
C ARG A 81 17.73 7.35 0.89
N TYR A 82 16.91 7.24 1.93
CA TYR A 82 17.27 7.70 3.28
C TYR A 82 18.24 6.75 3.99
N THR A 83 17.97 5.45 3.96
CA THR A 83 18.81 4.43 4.60
C THR A 83 20.08 4.10 3.81
N LYS A 84 20.14 4.43 2.52
CA LYS A 84 21.18 3.96 1.58
C LYS A 84 21.40 2.43 1.61
N ALA A 85 20.39 1.68 2.04
CA ALA A 85 20.42 0.24 2.17
C ALA A 85 19.54 -0.42 1.10
N PRO A 86 19.79 -1.69 0.74
CA PRO A 86 18.88 -2.41 -0.15
C PRO A 86 17.46 -2.43 0.44
N GLY A 87 16.49 -2.11 -0.43
CA GLY A 87 15.07 -2.05 -0.08
C GLY A 87 14.53 -3.40 0.38
N SER A 88 13.67 -3.38 1.39
CA SER A 88 12.96 -4.57 1.87
C SER A 88 11.55 -4.60 1.27
N SER A 89 10.94 -5.79 1.24
CA SER A 89 9.52 -5.95 0.86
C SER A 89 8.55 -5.50 1.94
N CYS A 90 9.04 -5.27 3.18
CA CYS A 90 8.22 -4.91 4.33
C CYS A 90 8.53 -3.49 4.82
N ILE A 91 7.51 -2.61 4.83
CA ILE A 91 7.56 -1.26 5.42
C ILE A 91 8.21 -1.27 6.80
N PHE A 92 7.78 -2.18 7.66
CA PHE A 92 8.20 -2.23 9.06
C PHE A 92 9.71 -2.45 9.21
N ARG A 93 10.31 -3.32 8.38
CA ARG A 93 11.76 -3.57 8.42
C ARG A 93 12.56 -2.34 8.04
N ASP A 94 12.12 -1.62 7.02
CA ASP A 94 12.83 -0.43 6.57
C ASP A 94 12.60 0.76 7.51
N MET A 95 11.44 0.84 8.18
CA MET A 95 11.22 1.81 9.25
C MET A 95 12.12 1.55 10.47
N MET A 96 12.30 0.29 10.88
CA MET A 96 13.25 -0.06 11.94
C MET A 96 14.69 0.34 11.59
N LYS A 97 15.12 0.12 10.34
CA LYS A 97 16.45 0.59 9.88
C LYS A 97 16.62 2.10 10.04
N ILE A 98 15.58 2.89 9.74
CA ILE A 98 15.60 4.35 9.93
C ILE A 98 15.74 4.68 11.42
N THR A 99 14.95 4.03 12.28
CA THR A 99 15.05 4.24 13.74
C THR A 99 16.42 3.88 14.29
N ASP A 100 17.05 2.81 13.78
CA ASP A 100 18.40 2.42 14.19
C ASP A 100 19.47 3.44 13.75
N ILE A 101 19.30 4.11 12.60
CA ILE A 101 20.20 5.20 12.15
C ILE A 101 20.15 6.39 13.13
N PHE A 102 18.97 6.71 13.66
CA PHE A 102 18.77 7.80 14.63
C PHE A 102 19.09 7.40 16.07
N ARG A 103 19.27 6.11 16.37
CA ARG A 103 19.59 5.67 17.72
C ARG A 103 21.01 6.18 18.06
N PRO A 104 21.18 7.03 19.09
CA PRO A 104 22.50 7.46 19.50
C PRO A 104 23.30 6.21 19.90
N LYS A 105 24.48 6.02 19.30
CA LYS A 105 25.43 5.00 19.78
C LYS A 105 25.82 5.40 21.19
N LYS A 106 25.41 4.57 22.15
CA LYS A 106 25.79 4.70 23.55
C LYS A 106 27.22 4.20 23.73
#